data_AF-A0A7C9EN48-F1
#
_entry.id   AF-A0A7C9EN48-F1
#
_cell.length_a   1.000
_cell.length_b   1.000
_cell.length_c   1.000
_cell.angle_alpha   90.00
_cell.angle_beta   90.00
_cell.angle_gamma   90.00
#
_symmetry.space_group_name_H-M   'P 1'
#
loop_
_entity.id
_entity.type
_entity.pdbx_description
1 polymer ?
#
loop_
_entity_poly.entity_id
_entity_poly.type
_entity_poly.pdbx_seq_one_letter_code
_entity_poly.pdbx_strand_id
1 'polypeptide(L)'
;FVDEVRGLFQQNADYARGLRRAIGVPELDKFIRSEGKLEDAIGEIKINTWKLAKRQVSRIRRLRDTRGWRLHRIDATEAFKKQGLEADMAWERLVVGPAAMTVGRFLSNEGSTMVVNKVKPRGKSVISRSPPPAVVAAAMASS
;
A
#
# COMPACT_ATOMS: atom_id res chain seq x y z
N PHE A 1 -19.09 23.03 -0.97
CA PHE A 1 -17.95 22.84 -0.05
C PHE A 1 -17.93 23.81 1.13
N VAL A 2 -17.87 25.14 0.96
CA VAL A 2 -17.84 26.06 2.13
C VAL A 2 -19.06 25.88 3.05
N ASP A 3 -20.27 25.77 2.47
CA ASP A 3 -21.49 25.54 3.25
C ASP A 3 -21.51 24.17 3.94
N GLU A 4 -20.87 23.16 3.36
CA GLU A 4 -20.71 21.84 3.99
C GLU A 4 -19.85 21.96 5.26
N VAL A 5 -18.77 22.75 5.22
CA VAL A 5 -17.91 22.98 6.39
C VAL A 5 -18.62 23.82 7.46
N ARG A 6 -19.43 24.80 7.07
CA ARG A 6 -20.28 25.54 8.02
C ARG A 6 -21.21 24.60 8.80
N GLY A 7 -21.77 23.58 8.14
CA GLY A 7 -22.59 22.55 8.81
C GLY A 7 -21.83 21.70 9.82
N LEU A 8 -20.50 21.62 9.74
CA LEU A 8 -19.63 20.87 10.65
C LEU A 8 -19.07 21.71 11.81
N PHE A 9 -19.38 23.01 11.83
CA PHE A 9 -18.82 23.98 12.76
C PHE A 9 -19.19 23.69 14.21
N GLN A 10 -18.19 23.67 15.10
CA GLN A 10 -18.39 23.56 16.55
C GLN A 10 -17.33 24.37 17.30
N GLN A 11 -17.73 25.14 18.32
CA GLN A 11 -16.86 26.12 18.97
C GLN A 11 -15.56 25.52 19.56
N ASN A 12 -15.57 24.26 20.04
CA ASN A 12 -14.40 23.54 20.59
C ASN A 12 -14.02 22.30 19.77
N ALA A 13 -13.93 22.44 18.45
CA ALA A 13 -13.68 21.30 17.57
C ALA A 13 -12.24 20.76 17.66
N ASP A 14 -12.11 19.45 17.90
CA ASP A 14 -10.83 18.72 17.76
C ASP A 14 -10.59 18.30 16.30
N TYR A 15 -9.61 18.95 15.66
CA TYR A 15 -9.19 18.67 14.27
C TYR A 15 -8.13 17.57 14.15
N ALA A 16 -7.77 16.89 15.25
CA ALA A 16 -6.83 15.77 15.25
C ALA A 16 -7.52 14.40 15.05
N ARG A 17 -8.86 14.34 15.02
CA ARG A 17 -9.61 13.08 15.03
C ARG A 17 -10.78 13.07 14.04
N GLY A 18 -11.11 11.87 13.56
CA GLY A 18 -12.28 11.60 12.73
C GLY A 18 -12.34 12.44 11.44
N LEU A 19 -13.58 12.75 11.03
CA LEU A 19 -13.89 13.49 9.79
C LEU A 19 -13.30 14.91 9.79
N ARG A 20 -13.12 15.51 10.97
CA ARG A 20 -12.58 16.88 11.10
C ARG A 20 -11.14 17.04 10.65
N ARG A 21 -10.40 15.93 10.50
CA ARG A 21 -9.04 15.95 9.95
C ARG A 21 -8.98 16.20 8.44
N ALA A 22 -10.12 16.14 7.75
CA ALA A 22 -10.16 16.29 6.30
C ALA A 22 -9.59 17.65 5.89
N ILE A 23 -8.69 17.66 4.91
CA ILE A 23 -8.12 18.91 4.36
C ILE A 23 -9.27 19.75 3.82
N GLY A 24 -9.28 21.03 4.19
CA GLY A 24 -10.35 21.98 3.92
C GLY A 24 -11.24 22.27 5.11
N VAL A 25 -11.41 21.32 6.03
CA VAL A 25 -12.24 21.55 7.23
C VAL A 25 -11.54 22.51 8.21
N PRO A 26 -10.32 22.25 8.72
CA PRO A 26 -9.67 23.18 9.64
C PRO A 26 -9.27 24.50 8.98
N GLU A 27 -8.88 24.48 7.70
CA GLU A 27 -8.52 25.69 6.95
C GLU A 27 -9.72 26.63 6.78
N LEU A 28 -10.89 26.09 6.39
CA LEU A 28 -12.09 26.90 6.24
C LEU A 28 -12.73 27.27 7.58
N ASP A 29 -12.67 26.41 8.59
CA ASP A 29 -13.13 26.77 9.94
C ASP A 29 -12.34 27.94 10.52
N LYS A 30 -11.01 27.95 10.34
CA LYS A 30 -10.17 29.09 10.71
C LYS A 30 -10.61 30.38 10.00
N PHE A 31 -10.85 30.32 8.69
CA PHE A 31 -11.37 31.45 7.91
C PHE A 31 -12.74 31.92 8.42
N ILE A 32 -13.67 30.99 8.69
CA ILE A 32 -15.02 31.31 9.18
C ILE A 32 -14.93 32.00 10.56
N ARG A 33 -14.07 31.53 11.47
CA ARG A 33 -13.92 32.13 12.82
C ARG A 33 -13.27 33.49 12.80
N SER A 34 -12.24 33.67 11.98
CA SER A 34 -11.47 34.91 11.94
C SER A 34 -12.08 35.95 11.00
N GLU A 35 -13.16 35.61 10.29
CA GLU A 35 -13.68 36.37 9.14
C GLU A 35 -12.53 36.78 8.18
N GLY A 36 -11.62 35.84 7.95
CA GLY A 36 -10.38 36.07 7.20
C GLY A 36 -10.61 36.23 5.70
N LYS A 37 -9.52 36.22 4.92
CA LYS A 37 -9.62 36.14 3.46
C LYS A 37 -9.82 34.69 3.04
N LEU A 38 -10.81 34.43 2.19
CA LEU A 38 -11.09 33.09 1.68
C LEU A 38 -9.91 32.57 0.84
N GLU A 39 -9.21 33.47 0.17
CA GLU A 39 -8.03 33.20 -0.65
C GLU A 39 -6.90 32.57 0.17
N ASP A 40 -6.70 33.02 1.41
CA ASP A 40 -5.68 32.48 2.31
C ASP A 40 -6.02 31.03 2.69
N ALA A 41 -7.28 30.75 3.02
CA ALA A 41 -7.73 29.40 3.32
C ALA A 41 -7.63 28.47 2.10
N ILE A 42 -7.98 28.94 0.91
CA ILE A 42 -7.77 28.18 -0.35
C ILE A 42 -6.27 27.91 -0.57
N GLY A 43 -5.40 28.88 -0.28
CA GLY A 43 -3.95 28.71 -0.31
C GLY A 43 -3.47 27.60 0.62
N GLU A 44 -3.91 27.62 1.88
CA GLU A 44 -3.60 26.58 2.87
C GLU A 44 -4.09 25.20 2.41
N ILE A 45 -5.30 25.08 1.87
CA ILE A 45 -5.87 23.84 1.31
C ILE A 45 -4.99 23.27 0.21
N LYS A 46 -4.59 24.11 -0.75
CA LYS A 46 -3.72 23.70 -1.86
C LYS A 46 -2.37 23.20 -1.35
N ILE A 47 -1.75 23.93 -0.42
CA ILE A 47 -0.46 23.56 0.18
C ILE A 47 -0.57 22.23 0.93
N ASN A 48 -1.61 22.05 1.75
CA ASN A 48 -1.80 20.84 2.54
C ASN A 48 -2.13 19.63 1.66
N THR A 49 -2.89 19.82 0.59
CA THR A 49 -3.16 18.77 -0.41
C THR A 49 -1.89 18.34 -1.12
N TRP A 50 -1.05 19.29 -1.54
CA TRP A 50 0.26 19.01 -2.15
C TRP A 50 1.18 18.25 -1.19
N LYS A 51 1.27 18.67 0.08
CA LYS A 51 2.03 17.96 1.12
C LYS A 51 1.52 16.53 1.32
N LEU A 52 0.19 16.34 1.32
CA LEU A 52 -0.41 15.01 1.45
C LEU A 52 -0.01 14.11 0.27
N ALA A 53 -0.18 14.59 -0.97
CA ALA A 53 0.20 13.85 -2.17
C ALA A 53 1.68 13.44 -2.14
N LYS A 54 2.58 14.37 -1.76
CA LYS A 54 4.02 14.07 -1.61
C LYS A 54 4.28 12.98 -0.56
N ARG A 55 3.59 13.03 0.59
CA ARG A 55 3.72 12.00 1.64
C ARG A 55 3.17 10.65 1.18
N GLN A 56 2.06 10.63 0.44
CA GLN A 56 1.48 9.40 -0.13
C GLN A 56 2.46 8.74 -1.10
N VAL A 57 3.10 9.49 -2.00
CA VAL A 57 4.13 8.97 -2.91
C VAL A 57 5.30 8.35 -2.13
N SER A 58 5.81 9.05 -1.11
CA SER A 58 6.87 8.51 -0.25
C SER A 58 6.45 7.23 0.46
N ARG A 59 5.19 7.13 0.91
CA ARG A 59 4.66 5.93 1.56
C ARG A 59 4.56 4.75 0.59
N ILE A 60 4.09 4.99 -0.64
CA ILE A 60 4.02 3.96 -1.70
C ILE A 60 5.42 3.49 -2.08
N ARG A 61 6.39 4.39 -2.23
CA ARG A 61 7.79 4.02 -2.50
C ARG A 61 8.36 3.11 -1.41
N ARG A 62 8.06 3.37 -0.13
CA ARG A 62 8.45 2.47 0.97
C ARG A 62 7.80 1.09 0.90
N LEU A 63 6.55 0.98 0.43
CA LEU A 63 5.92 -0.33 0.21
C LEU A 63 6.72 -1.16 -0.81
N ARG A 64 7.16 -0.53 -1.90
CA ARG A 64 7.98 -1.18 -2.92
C ARG A 64 9.40 -1.48 -2.40
N ASP A 65 10.11 -0.46 -1.95
CA ASP A 65 11.57 -0.51 -1.71
C ASP A 65 11.93 -1.17 -0.39
N THR A 66 11.12 -0.98 0.66
CA THR A 66 11.41 -1.51 2.01
C THR A 66 10.65 -2.79 2.30
N ARG A 67 9.39 -2.90 1.86
CA ARG A 67 8.55 -4.08 2.15
C ARG A 67 8.53 -5.10 1.01
N GLY A 68 9.20 -4.82 -0.11
CA GLY A 68 9.31 -5.74 -1.24
C GLY A 68 7.99 -5.96 -1.99
N TRP A 69 7.01 -5.06 -1.87
CA TRP A 69 5.72 -5.22 -2.55
C TRP A 69 5.92 -5.11 -4.06
N ARG A 70 5.44 -6.11 -4.80
CA ARG A 70 5.45 -6.11 -6.27
C ARG A 70 4.35 -5.18 -6.79
N LEU A 71 4.67 -3.90 -6.91
CA LEU A 71 3.75 -2.89 -7.42
C LEU A 71 3.83 -2.77 -8.94
N HIS A 72 2.67 -2.88 -9.61
CA HIS A 72 2.53 -2.60 -11.03
C HIS A 72 2.22 -1.11 -11.22
N ARG A 73 3.20 -0.32 -11.71
CA ARG A 73 2.99 1.12 -11.96
C ARG A 73 2.17 1.32 -13.22
N ILE A 74 1.14 2.15 -13.11
CA ILE A 74 0.33 2.66 -14.21
C ILE A 74 0.52 4.18 -14.24
N ASP A 75 0.87 4.73 -15.40
CA ASP A 75 1.19 6.15 -15.54
C ASP A 75 0.03 6.93 -16.17
N ALA A 76 -0.68 7.69 -15.34
CA ALA A 76 -1.80 8.53 -15.75
C ALA A 76 -1.39 9.97 -16.12
N THR A 77 -0.09 10.30 -16.14
CA THR A 77 0.39 11.69 -16.27
C THR A 77 -0.18 12.38 -17.51
N GLU A 78 -0.14 11.72 -18.67
CA GLU A 78 -0.64 12.30 -19.92
C GLU A 78 -2.16 12.46 -19.93
N ALA A 79 -2.90 11.58 -19.24
CA ALA A 79 -4.35 11.75 -19.09
C ALA A 79 -4.69 13.01 -18.28
N PHE A 80 -3.92 13.32 -17.23
CA PHE A 80 -4.09 14.54 -16.44
C PHE A 80 -3.61 15.83 -17.13
N LYS A 81 -2.74 15.74 -18.14
CA LYS A 81 -2.29 16.91 -18.93
C LYS A 81 -3.28 17.32 -20.02
N LYS A 82 -4.11 16.38 -20.48
CA LYS A 82 -5.12 16.60 -21.52
C LYS A 82 -6.43 17.07 -20.90
N GLN A 83 -7.37 17.51 -21.74
CA GLN A 83 -8.71 17.93 -21.34
C GLN A 83 -9.78 17.35 -22.26
N GLY A 84 -11.00 17.24 -21.74
CA GLY A 84 -12.15 16.72 -22.48
C GLY A 84 -11.89 15.34 -23.07
N LEU A 85 -12.37 15.12 -24.29
CA LEU A 85 -12.32 13.82 -24.95
C LEU A 85 -10.90 13.25 -25.10
N GLU A 86 -9.89 14.12 -25.27
CA GLU A 86 -8.50 13.65 -25.35
C GLU A 86 -8.00 13.07 -24.02
N ALA A 87 -8.43 13.63 -22.89
CA ALA A 87 -8.10 13.11 -21.57
C ALA A 87 -8.73 11.74 -21.37
N ASP A 88 -9.99 11.58 -21.77
CA ASP A 88 -10.73 10.32 -21.66
C ASP A 88 -10.08 9.22 -22.52
N MET A 89 -9.73 9.53 -23.78
CA MET A 89 -9.00 8.59 -24.63
C MET A 89 -7.62 8.22 -24.06
N ALA A 90 -6.90 9.20 -23.49
CA ALA A 90 -5.61 8.94 -22.86
C ALA A 90 -5.77 8.08 -21.59
N TRP A 91 -6.82 8.33 -20.79
CA TRP A 91 -7.15 7.54 -19.60
C TRP A 91 -7.46 6.08 -19.97
N GLU A 92 -8.31 5.86 -20.97
CA GLU A 92 -8.67 4.52 -21.41
C GLU A 92 -7.43 3.73 -21.86
N ARG A 93 -6.59 4.36 -22.69
CA ARG A 93 -5.39 3.74 -23.25
C ARG A 93 -4.28 3.51 -22.22
N LEU A 94 -4.05 4.47 -21.31
CA LEU A 94 -2.89 4.46 -20.41
C LEU A 94 -3.19 3.91 -19.02
N VAL A 95 -4.46 3.92 -18.59
CA VAL A 95 -4.88 3.51 -17.24
C VAL A 95 -5.75 2.27 -17.30
N VAL A 96 -6.90 2.34 -17.98
CA VAL A 96 -7.91 1.27 -17.96
C VAL A 96 -7.39 0.00 -18.63
N GLY A 97 -6.92 0.09 -19.88
CA GLY A 97 -6.39 -1.04 -20.62
C GLY A 97 -5.25 -1.77 -19.89
N PRO A 98 -4.17 -1.06 -19.46
CA PRO A 98 -3.09 -1.67 -18.70
C PRO A 98 -3.50 -2.26 -17.35
N ALA A 99 -4.43 -1.63 -16.63
CA ALA A 99 -4.99 -2.18 -15.39
C ALA A 99 -5.72 -3.50 -15.66
N ALA A 100 -6.64 -3.51 -16.63
CA ALA A 100 -7.42 -4.67 -17.01
C ALA A 100 -6.54 -5.85 -17.45
N MET A 101 -5.51 -5.60 -18.27
CA MET A 101 -4.55 -6.63 -18.66
C MET A 101 -3.77 -7.19 -17.46
N THR A 102 -3.40 -6.32 -16.50
CA THR A 102 -2.68 -6.76 -15.30
C THR A 102 -3.55 -7.66 -14.42
N VAL A 103 -4.81 -7.27 -14.20
CA VAL A 103 -5.78 -8.09 -13.47
C VAL A 103 -6.09 -9.38 -14.22
N GLY A 104 -6.29 -9.32 -15.55
CA GLY A 104 -6.55 -10.50 -16.37
C GLY A 104 -5.43 -11.53 -16.30
N ARG A 105 -4.17 -11.10 -16.35
CA ARG A 105 -3.01 -12.00 -16.15
C ARG A 105 -2.95 -12.59 -14.75
N PHE A 106 -3.25 -11.80 -13.73
CA PHE A 106 -3.31 -12.27 -12.34
C PHE A 106 -4.32 -13.42 -12.20
N LEU A 107 -5.55 -13.19 -12.67
CA LEU A 107 -6.63 -14.19 -12.62
C LEU A 107 -6.32 -15.43 -13.49
N SER A 108 -5.70 -15.25 -14.66
CA SER A 108 -5.36 -16.38 -15.55
C SER A 108 -4.23 -17.26 -15.02
N ASN A 109 -3.29 -16.68 -14.27
CA ASN A 109 -2.15 -17.40 -13.70
C ASN A 109 -2.54 -18.22 -12.45
N GLU A 110 -3.62 -17.86 -11.76
CA GLU A 110 -4.19 -18.67 -10.67
C GLU A 110 -4.84 -19.98 -11.15
N GLY A 111 -5.08 -20.15 -12.45
CA GLY A 111 -5.53 -21.40 -13.06
C GLY A 111 -4.43 -22.38 -13.48
N SER A 112 -3.14 -21.97 -13.43
CA SER A 112 -2.01 -22.76 -13.97
C SER A 112 -1.03 -23.30 -12.93
N THR A 113 -1.30 -23.12 -11.63
CA THR A 113 -0.58 -23.82 -10.54
C THR A 113 -1.07 -25.26 -10.35
N MET A 114 -1.22 -26.02 -11.43
CA MET A 114 -1.12 -27.48 -11.39
C MET A 114 0.32 -27.85 -11.73
N VAL A 115 1.23 -27.59 -10.79
CA VAL A 115 2.51 -28.31 -10.79
C VAL A 115 2.17 -29.75 -10.44
N VAL A 116 1.97 -30.57 -11.47
CA VAL A 116 1.97 -32.03 -11.32
C VAL A 116 3.37 -32.41 -10.83
N ASN A 117 3.54 -32.49 -9.52
CA ASN A 117 4.64 -33.23 -8.93
C ASN A 117 4.42 -34.71 -9.28
N LYS A 118 5.00 -35.16 -10.40
CA LYS A 118 5.24 -36.60 -10.62
C LYS A 118 6.19 -37.06 -9.51
N VAL A 119 5.62 -37.55 -8.42
CA VAL A 119 6.38 -38.26 -7.38
C VAL A 119 6.94 -39.52 -8.04
N LYS A 120 8.26 -39.54 -8.23
CA LYS A 120 9.01 -40.73 -8.65
C LYS A 120 8.93 -41.75 -7.50
N PRO A 121 8.58 -43.03 -7.76
CA PRO A 121 8.45 -44.00 -6.67
C PRO A 121 9.80 -44.20 -6.00
N ARG A 122 9.81 -43.99 -4.68
CA ARG A 122 11.00 -44.09 -3.82
C ARG A 122 11.46 -45.54 -3.80
N GLY A 123 12.65 -45.81 -4.33
CA GLY A 123 13.31 -47.12 -4.22
C GLY A 123 13.48 -47.53 -2.76
N LYS A 124 13.28 -48.81 -2.46
CA LYS A 124 13.38 -49.39 -1.12
C LYS A 124 14.80 -49.14 -0.57
N SER A 125 14.91 -48.39 0.53
CA SER A 125 16.16 -48.23 1.27
C SER A 125 16.27 -49.36 2.31
N VAL A 126 17.30 -50.19 2.16
CA VAL A 126 17.69 -51.20 3.15
C VAL A 126 18.35 -50.48 4.31
N ILE A 127 17.81 -50.64 5.52
CA ILE A 127 18.34 -50.07 6.76
C ILE A 127 19.54 -50.93 7.20
N SER A 128 20.76 -50.39 7.11
CA SER A 128 21.88 -50.90 7.92
C SER A 128 21.92 -50.14 9.23
N ARG A 129 21.83 -50.87 10.35
CA ARG A 129 21.95 -50.32 11.70
C ARG A 129 23.43 -50.21 12.06
N SER A 130 23.86 -49.01 12.45
CA SER A 130 25.17 -48.76 13.05
C SER A 130 25.24 -49.30 14.49
N PRO A 131 26.40 -49.79 14.96
CA PRO A 131 26.59 -50.16 16.35
C PRO A 131 26.83 -48.92 17.25
N PRO A 132 26.42 -48.96 18.52
CA PRO A 132 26.59 -47.85 19.46
C PRO A 132 28.02 -47.76 20.03
N PRO A 133 28.47 -46.57 20.48
CA PRO A 133 29.81 -46.37 21.04
C PRO A 133 29.95 -46.94 22.46
N ALA A 134 31.14 -47.45 22.79
CA ALA A 134 31.47 -47.99 24.10
C ALA A 134 31.70 -46.88 25.14
N VAL A 135 31.12 -47.06 26.34
CA VAL A 135 31.27 -46.17 27.51
C VAL A 135 32.33 -46.78 28.43
N VAL A 136 33.43 -46.06 28.70
CA VAL A 136 34.46 -46.50 29.66
C VAL A 136 34.13 -45.89 31.03
N ALA A 137 33.81 -46.76 31.99
CA ALA A 137 33.55 -46.39 33.38
C ALA A 137 34.84 -46.39 34.20
N ALA A 138 35.05 -45.35 34.99
CA ALA A 138 36.08 -45.24 36.01
C ALA A 138 35.66 -45.99 37.28
N ALA A 139 36.60 -46.70 37.92
CA ALA A 139 36.44 -47.23 39.28
C ALA A 139 37.75 -47.04 40.07
N MET A 140 37.60 -46.46 41.26
CA MET A 140 38.61 -46.31 42.31
C MET A 140 38.48 -47.45 43.34
N ALA A 141 39.62 -47.94 43.87
CA ALA A 141 39.82 -48.52 45.21
C ALA A 141 41.34 -48.69 45.42
N SER A 142 42.02 -47.95 46.31
CA SER A 142 42.21 -48.15 47.76
C SER A 142 43.02 -49.40 48.14
N SER A 143 44.31 -49.20 48.46
CA SER A 143 44.92 -49.37 49.80
C SER A 143 46.38 -48.91 49.79
#